data_AF-A0A7C5NWD4-F1
#
_entry.id   AF-A0A7C5NWD4-F1
#
_cell.length_a   1.000
_cell.length_b   1.000
_cell.length_c   1.000
_cell.angle_alpha   90.00
_cell.angle_beta   90.00
_cell.angle_gamma   90.00
#
_symmetry.space_group_name_H-M   'P 1'
#
loop_
_entity.id
_entity.type
_entity.pdbx_description
1 polymer ?
#
loop_
_entity_poly.entity_id
_entity_poly.type
_entity_poly.pdbx_seq_one_letter_code
_entity_poly.pdbx_strand_id
1 'polypeptide(L)'
;MSIGEVFQRYFIDPIRYNQGYNIVNTLTYAIILGLAALAVYKVLKKLGIKYDNAFFRALIPYMILGAFGRALTDATIIPRTYLTVTPGIYFLVFAITFLALLITHRLFEDWRKVFLYFGWALVGGEVLLLLFNLDKVRFNFEVLKYFIPFVSLALAVVYLLSKRITLVRDNSYLFYAHFYDATTTFVGVDFLGYWEQHVLPRYLMNLTGTAAVMYLLKFSVLMIALYLMEELQESESEKELMDFIKMVMFILGFAPGTRNLLRMLMGV
;
A
#
# COMPACT_ATOMS: atom_id res chain seq x y z
N MET A 1 -18.06 5.51 -28.83
CA MET A 1 -17.78 4.43 -27.86
C MET A 1 -18.91 4.37 -26.87
N SER A 2 -19.50 3.20 -26.67
CA SER A 2 -20.51 2.99 -25.63
C SER A 2 -19.88 3.00 -24.24
N ILE A 3 -20.69 3.22 -23.18
CA ILE A 3 -20.21 3.12 -21.79
C ILE A 3 -19.63 1.73 -21.51
N GLY A 4 -20.23 0.67 -22.07
CA GLY A 4 -19.74 -0.69 -21.95
C GLY A 4 -18.37 -0.89 -22.58
N GLU A 5 -18.11 -0.31 -23.76
CA GLU A 5 -16.81 -0.35 -24.42
C GLU A 5 -15.73 0.41 -23.66
N VAL A 6 -16.06 1.59 -23.10
CA VAL A 6 -15.14 2.35 -22.23
C VAL A 6 -14.77 1.51 -21.02
N PHE A 7 -15.75 0.89 -20.37
CA PHE A 7 -15.53 0.07 -19.19
C PHE A 7 -14.67 -1.15 -19.50
N GLN A 8 -15.00 -1.87 -20.58
CA GLN A 8 -14.24 -3.03 -21.03
C GLN A 8 -12.79 -2.65 -21.32
N ARG A 9 -12.57 -1.61 -22.13
CA ARG A 9 -11.25 -1.19 -22.59
C ARG A 9 -10.34 -0.66 -21.48
N TYR A 10 -10.87 0.16 -20.58
CA TYR A 10 -10.03 0.86 -19.59
C TYR A 10 -9.96 0.17 -18.22
N PHE A 11 -10.91 -0.70 -17.89
CA PHE A 11 -10.99 -1.33 -16.56
C PHE A 11 -10.87 -2.86 -16.61
N ILE A 12 -11.50 -3.54 -17.57
CA ILE A 12 -11.51 -5.01 -17.62
C ILE A 12 -10.30 -5.56 -18.39
N ASP A 13 -10.07 -5.07 -19.61
CA ASP A 13 -9.00 -5.55 -20.48
C ASP A 13 -7.60 -5.42 -19.85
N PRO A 14 -7.25 -4.30 -19.17
CA PRO A 14 -5.94 -4.20 -18.54
C PRO A 14 -5.72 -5.24 -17.44
N ILE A 15 -6.78 -5.63 -16.73
CA ILE A 15 -6.74 -6.70 -15.72
C ILE A 15 -6.68 -8.07 -16.39
N ARG A 16 -7.48 -8.30 -17.43
CA ARG A 16 -7.57 -9.57 -18.15
C ARG A 16 -6.25 -9.92 -18.85
N TYR A 17 -5.64 -8.94 -19.50
CA TYR A 17 -4.43 -9.10 -20.31
C TYR A 17 -3.14 -8.63 -19.60
N ASN A 18 -3.22 -8.31 -18.30
CA ASN A 18 -2.07 -7.92 -17.47
C ASN A 18 -1.26 -6.72 -18.04
N GLN A 19 -1.94 -5.72 -18.58
CA GLN A 19 -1.33 -4.55 -19.25
C GLN A 19 -0.93 -3.43 -18.30
N GLY A 20 -1.08 -3.63 -16.98
CA GLY A 20 -0.89 -2.59 -15.97
C GLY A 20 -1.98 -1.50 -16.01
N TYR A 21 -1.69 -0.37 -15.40
CA TYR A 21 -2.59 0.77 -15.34
C TYR A 21 -2.49 1.66 -16.59
N ASN A 22 -3.59 2.34 -16.91
CA ASN A 22 -3.66 3.41 -17.90
C ASN A 22 -4.08 4.71 -17.21
N ILE A 23 -4.05 5.84 -17.92
CA ILE A 23 -4.34 7.15 -17.32
C ILE A 23 -5.78 7.19 -16.77
N VAL A 24 -6.74 6.62 -17.50
CA VAL A 24 -8.17 6.63 -17.12
C VAL A 24 -8.39 5.87 -15.82
N ASN A 25 -7.93 4.62 -15.74
CA ASN A 25 -8.11 3.82 -14.53
C ASN A 25 -7.27 4.34 -13.36
N THR A 26 -6.07 4.88 -13.60
CA THR A 26 -5.23 5.50 -12.55
C THR A 26 -5.97 6.67 -11.89
N LEU A 27 -6.48 7.61 -12.70
CA LEU A 27 -7.20 8.77 -12.19
C LEU A 27 -8.52 8.37 -11.52
N THR A 28 -9.25 7.41 -12.11
CA THR A 28 -10.51 6.93 -11.55
C THR A 28 -10.30 6.29 -10.18
N TYR A 29 -9.30 5.41 -10.04
CA TYR A 29 -9.01 4.77 -8.76
C TYR A 29 -8.48 5.76 -7.72
N ALA A 30 -7.72 6.77 -8.13
CA ALA A 30 -7.29 7.84 -7.22
C ALA A 30 -8.49 8.65 -6.67
N ILE A 31 -9.46 8.99 -7.53
CA ILE A 31 -10.68 9.69 -7.11
C ILE A 31 -11.51 8.81 -6.17
N ILE A 32 -11.71 7.53 -6.52
CA ILE A 32 -12.47 6.59 -5.68
C ILE A 32 -11.80 6.46 -4.31
N LEU A 33 -10.47 6.34 -4.27
CA LEU A 33 -9.73 6.26 -3.01
C LEU A 33 -9.92 7.52 -2.16
N GLY A 34 -9.82 8.72 -2.77
CA GLY A 34 -10.02 9.98 -2.06
C GLY A 34 -11.42 10.10 -1.46
N LEU A 35 -12.46 9.79 -2.25
CA LEU A 35 -13.85 9.80 -1.78
C LEU A 35 -14.10 8.75 -0.69
N ALA A 36 -13.55 7.54 -0.85
CA ALA A 36 -13.65 6.48 0.15
C ALA A 36 -12.95 6.86 1.45
N ALA A 37 -11.76 7.46 1.38
CA ALA A 37 -11.02 7.95 2.54
C ALA A 37 -11.85 9.01 3.31
N LEU A 38 -12.44 9.98 2.60
CA LEU A 38 -13.31 10.99 3.23
C LEU A 38 -14.56 10.37 3.85
N ALA A 39 -15.17 9.38 3.21
CA ALA A 39 -16.32 8.67 3.76
C ALA A 39 -15.95 7.92 5.05
N VAL A 40 -14.82 7.20 5.03
CA VAL A 40 -14.30 6.49 6.21
C VAL A 40 -14.00 7.48 7.33
N TYR A 41 -13.31 8.58 7.06
CA TYR A 41 -13.03 9.63 8.04
C TYR A 41 -14.32 10.10 8.75
N LYS A 42 -15.37 10.41 7.97
CA LYS A 42 -16.67 10.82 8.52
C LYS A 42 -17.30 9.76 9.40
N VAL A 43 -17.23 8.48 9.02
CA VAL A 43 -17.76 7.37 9.83
C VAL A 43 -16.96 7.22 11.12
N LEU A 44 -15.62 7.19 11.05
CA LEU A 44 -14.78 7.07 12.24
C LEU A 44 -15.01 8.22 13.23
N LYS A 45 -15.12 9.45 12.71
CA LYS A 45 -15.45 10.64 13.50
C LYS A 45 -16.81 10.50 14.19
N LYS A 46 -17.85 10.05 13.47
CA LYS A 46 -19.19 9.81 14.03
C LYS A 46 -19.18 8.72 15.11
N LEU A 47 -18.31 7.71 14.98
CA LEU A 47 -18.16 6.62 15.96
C LEU A 47 -17.27 7.00 17.15
N GLY A 48 -16.69 8.20 17.18
CA GLY A 48 -15.76 8.62 18.23
C GLY A 48 -14.43 7.85 18.21
N ILE A 49 -14.09 7.20 17.10
CA ILE A 49 -12.87 6.41 16.97
C ILE A 49 -11.70 7.37 16.74
N LYS A 50 -10.79 7.45 17.71
CA LYS A 50 -9.52 8.17 17.57
C LYS A 50 -8.55 7.37 16.71
N TYR A 51 -7.99 8.01 15.69
CA TYR A 51 -6.96 7.47 14.79
C TYR A 51 -5.55 7.75 15.34
N ASP A 52 -5.33 7.36 16.60
CA ASP A 52 -4.05 7.48 17.29
C ASP A 52 -3.07 6.34 16.93
N ASN A 53 -1.86 6.39 17.50
CA ASN A 53 -0.85 5.34 17.32
C ASN A 53 -1.35 3.93 17.72
N ALA A 54 -2.30 3.81 18.64
CA ALA A 54 -2.84 2.52 19.03
C ALA A 54 -3.82 1.98 17.98
N PHE A 55 -4.67 2.82 17.41
CA PHE A 55 -5.50 2.45 16.27
C PHE A 55 -4.65 2.07 15.05
N PHE A 56 -3.62 2.85 14.76
CA PHE A 56 -2.67 2.55 13.69
C PHE A 56 -2.01 1.18 13.87
N ARG A 57 -1.54 0.84 15.08
CA ARG A 57 -1.00 -0.50 15.38
C ARG A 57 -2.04 -1.59 15.18
N ALA A 58 -3.29 -1.34 15.56
CA ALA A 58 -4.38 -2.30 15.40
C ALA A 58 -4.73 -2.55 13.92
N LEU A 59 -4.43 -1.60 13.02
CA LEU A 59 -4.61 -1.75 11.57
C LEU A 59 -3.49 -2.53 10.86
N ILE A 60 -2.28 -2.62 11.44
CA ILE A 60 -1.11 -3.26 10.80
C ILE A 60 -1.42 -4.65 10.23
N PRO A 61 -2.08 -5.58 10.95
CA PRO A 61 -2.33 -6.92 10.43
C PRO A 61 -3.19 -6.91 9.17
N TYR A 62 -4.11 -5.96 9.04
CA TYR A 62 -4.95 -5.80 7.85
C TYR A 62 -4.20 -5.21 6.66
N MET A 63 -3.21 -4.35 6.90
CA MET A 63 -2.29 -3.90 5.86
C MET A 63 -1.47 -5.08 5.31
N ILE A 64 -0.99 -5.94 6.22
CA ILE A 64 -0.26 -7.17 5.87
C ILE A 64 -1.18 -8.15 5.15
N LEU A 65 -2.41 -8.35 5.62
CA LEU A 65 -3.42 -9.21 4.98
C LEU A 65 -3.61 -8.85 3.50
N GLY A 66 -3.81 -7.56 3.21
CA GLY A 66 -3.98 -7.14 1.82
C GLY A 66 -2.73 -7.31 0.97
N ALA A 67 -1.56 -7.04 1.53
CA ALA A 67 -0.29 -7.19 0.83
C ALA A 67 0.06 -8.67 0.58
N PHE A 68 -0.11 -9.52 1.59
CA PHE A 68 0.24 -10.93 1.56
C PHE A 68 -0.77 -11.74 0.75
N GLY A 69 -2.08 -11.56 0.95
CA GLY A 69 -3.10 -12.16 0.09
C GLY A 69 -2.93 -11.81 -1.39
N ARG A 70 -2.51 -10.57 -1.70
CA ARG A 70 -2.18 -10.20 -3.07
C ARG A 70 -0.95 -10.96 -3.57
N ALA A 71 0.09 -11.11 -2.76
CA ALA A 71 1.29 -11.86 -3.12
C ALA A 71 1.01 -13.38 -3.28
N LEU A 72 0.12 -13.96 -2.47
CA LEU A 72 -0.35 -15.35 -2.63
C LEU A 72 -1.15 -15.54 -3.92
N THR A 73 -1.85 -14.50 -4.39
CA THR A 73 -2.50 -14.50 -5.70
C THR A 73 -1.47 -14.44 -6.83
N ASP A 74 -0.40 -13.66 -6.69
CA ASP A 74 0.74 -13.66 -7.63
C ASP A 74 1.40 -15.06 -7.67
N ALA A 75 1.46 -15.76 -6.53
CA ALA A 75 1.97 -17.12 -6.42
C ALA A 75 1.02 -18.23 -6.91
N THR A 76 -0.16 -17.89 -7.44
CA THR A 76 -1.20 -18.86 -7.88
C THR A 76 -1.73 -19.78 -6.76
N ILE A 77 -1.45 -19.45 -5.50
CA ILE A 77 -2.01 -20.13 -4.32
C ILE A 77 -3.48 -19.74 -4.19
N ILE A 78 -3.76 -18.43 -4.23
CA ILE A 78 -5.11 -17.90 -4.32
C ILE A 78 -5.48 -17.75 -5.81
N PRO A 79 -6.66 -18.25 -6.25
CA PRO A 79 -7.09 -18.12 -7.64
C PRO A 79 -7.13 -16.66 -8.10
N ARG A 80 -6.62 -16.41 -9.31
CA ARG A 80 -6.64 -15.07 -9.92
C ARG A 80 -8.05 -14.73 -10.42
N THR A 81 -8.71 -13.82 -9.70
CA THR A 81 -10.06 -13.32 -9.99
C THR A 81 -10.06 -11.80 -9.91
N TYR A 82 -11.15 -11.15 -10.34
CA TYR A 82 -11.29 -9.70 -10.17
C TYR A 82 -11.17 -9.24 -8.70
N LEU A 83 -11.58 -10.07 -7.74
CA LEU A 83 -11.54 -9.76 -6.31
C LEU A 83 -10.17 -10.01 -5.66
N THR A 84 -9.30 -10.79 -6.28
CA THR A 84 -7.99 -11.18 -5.70
C THR A 84 -6.82 -10.44 -6.36
N VAL A 85 -7.09 -9.70 -7.44
CA VAL A 85 -6.14 -8.78 -8.08
C VAL A 85 -6.53 -7.32 -7.81
N THR A 86 -5.61 -6.40 -8.11
CA THR A 86 -5.86 -4.98 -7.95
C THR A 86 -6.77 -4.43 -9.07
N PRO A 87 -7.72 -3.52 -8.76
CA PRO A 87 -7.97 -2.94 -7.43
C PRO A 87 -8.89 -3.77 -6.53
N GLY A 88 -9.54 -4.83 -7.04
CA GLY A 88 -10.58 -5.58 -6.32
C GLY A 88 -10.16 -6.12 -4.95
N ILE A 89 -8.92 -6.58 -4.81
CA ILE A 89 -8.42 -7.05 -3.50
C ILE A 89 -8.40 -5.94 -2.44
N TYR A 90 -8.15 -4.70 -2.83
CA TYR A 90 -8.16 -3.59 -1.88
C TYR A 90 -9.57 -3.28 -1.40
N PHE A 91 -10.59 -3.45 -2.27
CA PHE A 91 -11.99 -3.36 -1.84
C PHE A 91 -12.39 -4.52 -0.92
N LEU A 92 -11.94 -5.73 -1.22
CA LEU A 92 -12.20 -6.91 -0.39
C LEU A 92 -11.59 -6.73 1.01
N VAL A 93 -10.30 -6.39 1.07
CA VAL A 93 -9.58 -6.18 2.34
C VAL A 93 -10.17 -4.99 3.09
N PHE A 94 -10.55 -3.91 2.40
CA PHE A 94 -11.27 -2.81 3.01
C PHE A 94 -12.58 -3.26 3.63
N ALA A 95 -13.41 -4.03 2.93
CA ALA A 95 -14.68 -4.53 3.45
C ALA A 95 -14.46 -5.42 4.69
N ILE A 96 -13.51 -6.35 4.64
CA ILE A 96 -13.15 -7.21 5.77
C ILE A 96 -12.69 -6.36 6.97
N THR A 97 -11.76 -5.43 6.74
CA THR A 97 -11.19 -4.56 7.77
C THR A 97 -12.26 -3.66 8.40
N PHE A 98 -13.08 -3.04 7.56
CA PHE A 98 -14.10 -2.09 8.01
C PHE A 98 -15.23 -2.80 8.74
N LEU A 99 -15.71 -3.94 8.25
CA LEU A 99 -16.71 -4.74 8.96
C LEU A 99 -16.16 -5.27 10.28
N ALA A 100 -14.92 -5.78 10.29
CA ALA A 100 -14.27 -6.20 11.52
C ALA A 100 -14.21 -5.05 12.53
N LEU A 101 -13.80 -3.85 12.10
CA LEU A 101 -13.75 -2.66 12.95
C LEU A 101 -15.13 -2.33 13.54
N LEU A 102 -16.17 -2.27 12.70
CA LEU A 102 -17.53 -1.96 13.16
C LEU A 102 -18.06 -3.00 14.15
N ILE A 103 -17.83 -4.29 13.87
CA ILE A 103 -18.25 -5.39 14.75
C ILE A 103 -17.50 -5.31 16.07
N THR A 104 -16.17 -5.18 16.03
CA THR A 104 -15.36 -5.16 17.26
C THR A 104 -15.69 -3.94 18.11
N HIS A 105 -15.81 -2.76 17.49
CA HIS A 105 -16.12 -1.49 18.17
C HIS A 105 -17.49 -1.53 18.84
N ARG A 106 -18.45 -2.25 18.25
CA ARG A 106 -19.81 -2.38 18.81
C ARG A 106 -19.91 -3.41 19.94
N LEU A 107 -19.14 -4.50 19.86
CA LEU A 107 -19.37 -5.69 20.70
C LEU A 107 -18.40 -5.85 21.87
N PHE A 108 -17.24 -5.19 21.85
CA PHE A 108 -16.19 -5.41 22.85
C PHE A 108 -15.74 -4.10 23.50
N GLU A 109 -15.50 -4.13 24.81
CA GLU A 109 -14.93 -3.00 25.53
C GLU A 109 -13.50 -2.70 25.04
N ASP A 110 -12.64 -3.72 24.98
CA ASP A 110 -11.29 -3.63 24.41
C ASP A 110 -11.29 -3.98 22.91
N TRP A 111 -12.11 -3.26 22.14
CA TRP A 111 -12.28 -3.50 20.71
C TRP A 111 -10.97 -3.43 19.92
N ARG A 112 -10.02 -2.57 20.31
CA ARG A 112 -8.73 -2.41 19.61
C ARG A 112 -7.91 -3.68 19.69
N LYS A 113 -7.85 -4.31 20.86
CA LYS A 113 -7.14 -5.57 21.08
C LYS A 113 -7.79 -6.72 20.30
N VAL A 114 -9.12 -6.81 20.35
CA VAL A 114 -9.86 -7.84 19.61
C VAL A 114 -9.68 -7.66 18.10
N PHE A 115 -9.77 -6.42 17.60
CA PHE A 115 -9.53 -6.06 16.21
C PHE A 115 -8.11 -6.44 15.76
N LEU A 116 -7.09 -6.09 16.56
CA LEU A 116 -5.70 -6.46 16.30
C LEU A 116 -5.51 -7.98 16.16
N TYR A 117 -6.00 -8.77 17.13
CA TYR A 117 -5.82 -10.22 17.11
C TYR A 117 -6.65 -10.89 16.03
N PHE A 118 -7.84 -10.38 15.72
CA PHE A 118 -8.64 -10.87 14.60
C PHE A 118 -7.89 -10.67 13.28
N GLY A 119 -7.31 -9.49 13.06
CA GLY A 119 -6.45 -9.24 11.91
C GLY A 119 -5.25 -10.21 11.82
N TRP A 120 -4.56 -10.45 12.94
CA TRP A 120 -3.45 -11.43 12.97
C TRP A 120 -3.90 -12.87 12.73
N ALA A 121 -5.10 -13.25 13.19
CA ALA A 121 -5.68 -14.55 12.90
C ALA A 121 -5.93 -14.74 11.39
N LEU A 122 -6.40 -13.69 10.70
CA LEU A 122 -6.57 -13.72 9.24
C LEU A 122 -5.22 -13.88 8.51
N VAL A 123 -4.19 -13.13 8.94
CA VAL A 123 -2.82 -13.29 8.41
C VAL A 123 -2.30 -14.71 8.69
N GLY A 124 -2.57 -15.27 9.87
CA GLY A 124 -2.24 -16.65 10.19
C GLY A 124 -2.89 -17.64 9.22
N GLY A 125 -4.14 -17.39 8.81
CA GLY A 125 -4.82 -18.15 7.76
C GLY A 125 -4.07 -18.11 6.42
N GLU A 126 -3.60 -16.93 5.99
CA GLU A 126 -2.78 -16.80 4.78
C GLU A 126 -1.41 -17.50 4.89
N VAL A 127 -0.79 -17.48 6.08
CA VAL A 127 0.43 -18.24 6.34
C VAL A 127 0.16 -19.74 6.21
N LEU A 128 -0.93 -20.24 6.78
CA LEU A 128 -1.32 -21.65 6.62
C LEU A 128 -1.56 -22.00 5.15
N LEU A 129 -2.22 -21.12 4.38
CA LEU A 129 -2.40 -21.32 2.93
C LEU A 129 -1.06 -21.46 2.21
N LEU A 130 -0.07 -20.61 2.52
CA LEU A 130 1.28 -20.73 1.98
C LEU A 130 1.93 -22.06 2.36
N LEU A 131 1.89 -22.45 3.64
CA LEU A 131 2.50 -23.68 4.13
C LEU A 131 1.91 -24.94 3.50
N PHE A 132 0.60 -24.95 3.19
CA PHE A 132 -0.05 -26.06 2.51
C PHE A 132 0.15 -26.08 0.98
N ASN A 133 0.74 -25.03 0.40
CA ASN A 133 0.94 -24.90 -1.05
C ASN A 133 2.40 -24.53 -1.38
N LEU A 134 3.38 -25.03 -0.61
CA LEU A 134 4.80 -24.73 -0.80
C LEU A 134 5.33 -25.22 -2.15
N ASP A 135 4.68 -26.20 -2.77
CA ASP A 135 5.00 -26.71 -4.11
C ASP A 135 4.80 -25.66 -5.23
N LYS A 136 3.95 -24.65 -4.99
CA LYS A 136 3.69 -23.55 -5.94
C LYS A 136 4.73 -22.43 -5.87
N VAL A 137 5.62 -22.46 -4.88
CA VAL A 137 6.53 -21.35 -4.56
C VAL A 137 7.97 -21.82 -4.68
N ARG A 138 8.83 -20.99 -5.28
CA ARG A 138 10.28 -21.23 -5.32
C ARG A 138 10.96 -20.06 -4.64
N PHE A 139 11.22 -20.21 -3.35
CA PHE A 139 11.76 -19.11 -2.56
C PHE A 139 13.08 -18.60 -3.15
N ASN A 140 13.14 -17.30 -3.40
CA ASN A 140 14.29 -16.61 -3.93
C ASN A 140 14.90 -15.70 -2.86
N PHE A 141 15.85 -16.24 -2.09
CA PHE A 141 16.54 -15.47 -1.06
C PHE A 141 17.64 -14.55 -1.61
N GLU A 142 18.02 -14.67 -2.89
CA GLU A 142 18.95 -13.73 -3.55
C GLU A 142 18.38 -12.30 -3.58
N VAL A 143 17.06 -12.16 -3.48
CA VAL A 143 16.39 -10.86 -3.30
C VAL A 143 17.02 -10.08 -2.14
N LEU A 144 17.38 -10.75 -1.04
CA LEU A 144 17.94 -10.12 0.15
C LEU A 144 19.33 -9.53 -0.08
N LYS A 145 20.11 -10.09 -1.01
CA LYS A 145 21.44 -9.58 -1.39
C LYS A 145 21.36 -8.15 -1.91
N TYR A 146 20.31 -7.84 -2.67
CA TYR A 146 20.07 -6.50 -3.21
C TYR A 146 19.21 -5.67 -2.25
N PHE A 147 18.14 -6.24 -1.70
CA PHE A 147 17.21 -5.53 -0.85
C PHE A 147 17.83 -4.98 0.43
N ILE A 148 18.63 -5.77 1.17
CA ILE A 148 19.17 -5.33 2.47
C ILE A 148 20.12 -4.12 2.32
N PRO A 149 21.10 -4.10 1.40
CA PRO A 149 21.96 -2.92 1.22
C PRO A 149 21.18 -1.67 0.79
N PHE A 150 20.27 -1.80 -0.19
CA PHE A 150 19.54 -0.64 -0.71
C PHE A 150 18.50 -0.11 0.27
N VAL A 151 17.80 -0.97 1.02
CA VAL A 151 16.86 -0.50 2.05
C VAL A 151 17.63 0.16 3.19
N SER A 152 18.78 -0.39 3.60
CA SER A 152 19.61 0.21 4.65
C SER A 152 20.10 1.60 4.25
N LEU A 153 20.57 1.75 3.00
CA LEU A 153 20.96 3.05 2.45
C LEU A 153 19.76 4.01 2.39
N ALA A 154 18.62 3.56 1.88
CA ALA A 154 17.41 4.37 1.78
C ALA A 154 16.93 4.88 3.15
N LEU A 155 16.91 4.01 4.16
CA LEU A 155 16.57 4.37 5.54
C LEU A 155 17.59 5.35 6.14
N ALA A 156 18.89 5.13 5.90
CA ALA A 156 19.93 6.05 6.34
C ALA A 156 19.78 7.43 5.70
N VAL A 157 19.46 7.51 4.41
CA VAL A 157 19.18 8.77 3.71
C VAL A 157 17.97 9.49 4.33
N VAL A 158 16.85 8.79 4.56
CA VAL A 158 15.68 9.39 5.23
C VAL A 158 16.05 9.88 6.63
N TYR A 159 16.84 9.12 7.40
CA TYR A 159 17.32 9.55 8.70
C TYR A 159 18.17 10.83 8.61
N LEU A 160 19.12 10.90 7.68
CA LEU A 160 19.94 12.10 7.48
C LEU A 160 19.11 13.32 7.04
N LEU A 161 18.14 13.12 6.14
CA LEU A 161 17.20 14.17 5.72
C LEU A 161 16.34 14.65 6.90
N SER A 162 15.92 13.75 7.79
CA SER A 162 15.14 14.10 8.99
C SER A 162 15.92 14.98 9.98
N LYS A 163 17.26 14.97 9.92
CA LYS A 163 18.11 15.90 10.71
C LYS A 163 18.21 17.30 10.10
N ARG A 164 17.86 17.46 8.82
CA ARG A 164 18.04 18.71 8.06
C ARG A 164 16.72 19.38 7.68
N ILE A 165 15.67 18.61 7.43
CA ILE A 165 14.38 19.08 6.93
C ILE A 165 13.29 18.76 7.95
N THR A 166 12.71 19.80 8.56
CA THR A 166 11.65 19.68 9.58
C THR A 166 10.45 18.87 9.08
N LEU A 167 9.99 19.12 7.85
CA LEU A 167 8.87 18.38 7.24
C LEU A 167 9.13 16.87 7.17
N VAL A 168 10.38 16.47 6.87
CA VAL A 168 10.79 15.07 6.85
C VAL A 168 10.89 14.51 8.27
N ARG A 169 11.39 15.29 9.22
CA ARG A 169 11.48 14.89 10.63
C ARG A 169 10.13 14.56 11.23
N ASP A 170 9.17 15.45 11.05
CA ASP A 170 7.87 15.36 11.72
C ASP A 170 6.95 14.33 11.04
N ASN A 171 7.32 13.88 9.83
CA ASN A 171 6.59 12.89 9.04
C ASN A 171 7.47 11.70 8.59
N SER A 172 8.54 11.39 9.31
CA SER A 172 9.59 10.47 8.86
C SER A 172 9.08 9.05 8.55
N TYR A 173 8.05 8.60 9.27
CA TYR A 173 7.41 7.29 9.06
C TYR A 173 6.81 7.13 7.65
N LEU A 174 6.33 8.22 7.04
CA LEU A 174 5.85 8.21 5.65
C LEU A 174 7.00 8.03 4.68
N PHE A 175 8.09 8.78 4.87
CA PHE A 175 9.27 8.66 4.04
C PHE A 175 9.89 7.26 4.14
N TYR A 176 9.97 6.68 5.34
CA TYR A 176 10.44 5.31 5.51
C TYR A 176 9.55 4.29 4.76
N ALA A 177 8.23 4.40 4.85
CA ALA A 177 7.31 3.49 4.15
C ALA A 177 7.41 3.59 2.62
N HIS A 178 7.52 4.80 2.08
CA HIS A 178 7.61 5.01 0.63
C HIS A 178 9.01 4.74 0.07
N PHE A 179 10.07 4.95 0.85
CA PHE A 179 11.43 4.55 0.45
C PHE A 179 11.61 3.03 0.52
N TYR A 180 10.93 2.35 1.46
CA TYR A 180 10.82 0.91 1.46
C TYR A 180 10.15 0.39 0.16
N ASP A 181 9.01 0.97 -0.24
CA ASP A 181 8.32 0.65 -1.50
C ASP A 181 9.17 0.94 -2.75
N ALA A 182 9.84 2.11 -2.78
CA ALA A 182 10.77 2.44 -3.85
C ALA A 182 11.91 1.43 -3.94
N THR A 183 12.41 0.94 -2.79
CA THR A 183 13.47 -0.08 -2.75
C THR A 183 13.00 -1.41 -3.31
N THR A 184 11.80 -1.88 -2.96
CA THR A 184 11.31 -3.15 -3.50
C THR A 184 11.03 -3.05 -5.00
N THR A 185 10.57 -1.90 -5.47
CA THR A 185 10.41 -1.61 -6.90
C THR A 185 11.75 -1.59 -7.63
N PHE A 186 12.74 -0.87 -7.08
CA PHE A 186 14.09 -0.80 -7.65
C PHE A 186 14.76 -2.17 -7.73
N VAL A 187 14.72 -2.93 -6.64
CA VAL A 187 15.27 -4.29 -6.60
C VAL A 187 14.57 -5.20 -7.60
N GLY A 188 13.24 -5.16 -7.65
CA GLY A 188 12.44 -5.96 -8.56
C GLY A 188 12.76 -5.68 -10.03
N VAL A 189 12.73 -4.41 -10.43
CA VAL A 189 12.90 -4.02 -11.84
C VAL A 189 14.35 -4.20 -12.29
N ASP A 190 15.31 -3.63 -11.56
CA ASP A 190 16.68 -3.52 -12.05
C ASP A 190 17.49 -4.81 -11.90
N PHE A 191 17.15 -5.69 -10.94
CA PHE A 191 17.94 -6.88 -10.64
C PHE A 191 17.20 -8.20 -10.89
N LEU A 192 15.86 -8.18 -10.92
CA LEU A 192 15.05 -9.39 -10.95
C LEU A 192 14.09 -9.48 -12.14
N GLY A 193 14.12 -8.49 -13.05
CA GLY A 193 13.36 -8.50 -14.29
C GLY A 193 11.85 -8.27 -14.13
N TYR A 194 11.42 -7.70 -13.00
CA TYR A 194 10.02 -7.30 -12.82
C TYR A 194 9.67 -6.07 -13.66
N TRP A 195 8.37 -5.84 -13.83
CA TRP A 195 7.85 -4.74 -14.64
C TRP A 195 6.90 -3.83 -13.85
N GLU A 196 7.10 -2.53 -13.99
CA GLU A 196 6.31 -1.49 -13.33
C GLU A 196 4.94 -1.29 -14.03
N GLN A 197 3.87 -1.41 -13.25
CA GLN A 197 2.49 -1.38 -13.74
C GLN A 197 1.91 0.03 -13.86
N HIS A 198 2.46 1.02 -13.17
CA HIS A 198 1.92 2.37 -13.12
C HIS A 198 2.47 3.29 -14.22
N VAL A 199 1.60 4.17 -14.74
CA VAL A 199 1.90 5.03 -15.90
C VAL A 199 3.07 5.98 -15.63
N LEU A 200 2.99 6.78 -14.56
CA LEU A 200 4.00 7.80 -14.25
C LEU A 200 5.37 7.18 -13.86
N PRO A 201 5.42 6.21 -12.93
CA PRO A 201 6.63 5.44 -12.67
C PRO A 201 7.29 4.88 -13.94
N ARG A 202 6.53 4.18 -14.80
CA ARG A 202 7.06 3.60 -16.04
C ARG A 202 7.62 4.66 -16.99
N TYR A 203 6.93 5.78 -17.15
CA TYR A 203 7.41 6.88 -17.98
C TYR A 203 8.77 7.39 -17.49
N LEU A 204 8.92 7.62 -16.18
CA LEU A 204 10.18 8.09 -15.61
C LEU A 204 11.31 7.06 -15.75
N MET A 205 11.01 5.77 -15.52
CA MET A 205 11.98 4.69 -15.70
C MET A 205 12.48 4.58 -17.14
N ASN A 206 11.60 4.77 -18.13
CA ASN A 206 11.99 4.77 -19.54
C ASN A 206 12.94 5.93 -19.89
N LEU A 207 12.83 7.06 -19.18
CA LEU A 207 13.72 8.21 -19.36
C LEU A 207 15.08 8.02 -18.68
N THR A 208 15.08 7.44 -17.47
CA THR A 208 16.31 7.30 -16.66
C THR A 208 17.04 5.99 -16.88
N GLY A 209 16.38 4.98 -17.44
CA GLY A 209 16.90 3.62 -17.61
C GLY A 209 16.93 2.80 -16.31
N THR A 210 16.32 3.27 -15.22
CA THR A 210 16.37 2.61 -13.90
C THR A 210 15.15 2.94 -13.04
N ALA A 211 14.71 1.99 -12.22
CA ALA A 211 13.70 2.18 -11.19
C ALA A 211 14.20 2.98 -9.97
N ALA A 212 15.48 3.32 -9.86
CA ALA A 212 16.01 4.19 -8.81
C ALA A 212 15.37 5.60 -8.83
N VAL A 213 14.84 6.04 -9.99
CA VAL A 213 14.07 7.30 -10.10
C VAL A 213 12.87 7.35 -9.15
N MET A 214 12.37 6.19 -8.70
CA MET A 214 11.26 6.09 -7.75
C MET A 214 11.56 6.75 -6.41
N TYR A 215 12.81 6.74 -5.93
CA TYR A 215 13.16 7.43 -4.69
C TYR A 215 12.90 8.94 -4.81
N LEU A 216 13.34 9.55 -5.92
CA LEU A 216 13.13 10.97 -6.19
C LEU A 216 11.64 11.29 -6.39
N LEU A 217 10.92 10.45 -7.12
CA LEU A 217 9.48 10.60 -7.32
C LEU A 217 8.74 10.59 -5.97
N LYS A 218 8.97 9.57 -5.15
CA LYS A 218 8.31 9.41 -3.84
C LYS A 218 8.66 10.56 -2.91
N PHE A 219 9.93 10.97 -2.86
CA PHE A 219 10.36 12.11 -2.07
C PHE A 219 9.63 13.39 -2.50
N SER A 220 9.62 13.69 -3.81
CA SER A 220 9.01 14.91 -4.34
C SER A 220 7.50 14.96 -4.08
N VAL A 221 6.80 13.85 -4.33
CA VAL A 221 5.34 13.75 -4.08
C VAL A 221 5.03 13.90 -2.60
N LEU A 222 5.77 13.24 -1.71
CA LEU A 222 5.57 13.38 -0.27
C LEU A 222 5.85 14.80 0.21
N MET A 223 6.94 15.43 -0.25
CA MET A 223 7.27 16.81 0.12
C MET A 223 6.17 17.78 -0.31
N ILE A 224 5.69 17.69 -1.56
CA ILE A 224 4.61 18.55 -2.06
C ILE A 224 3.32 18.29 -1.29
N ALA A 225 2.92 17.03 -1.11
CA ALA A 225 1.69 16.68 -0.40
C ALA A 225 1.73 17.19 1.04
N LEU A 226 2.81 16.92 1.78
CA LEU A 226 2.93 17.33 3.18
C LEU A 226 3.03 18.85 3.34
N TYR A 227 3.72 19.54 2.42
CA TYR A 227 3.77 20.99 2.41
C TYR A 227 2.37 21.59 2.24
N LEU A 228 1.61 21.12 1.24
CA LEU A 228 0.23 21.56 1.03
C LEU A 228 -0.67 21.24 2.24
N MET A 229 -0.45 20.10 2.91
CA MET A 229 -1.20 19.74 4.11
C MET A 229 -0.90 20.68 5.29
N GLU A 230 0.34 21.14 5.46
CA GLU A 230 0.70 22.11 6.50
C GLU A 230 0.08 23.49 6.22
N GLU A 231 0.09 23.94 4.96
CA GLU A 231 -0.50 25.24 4.55
C GLU A 231 -2.02 25.25 4.66
N LEU A 232 -2.69 24.10 4.50
CA LEU A 232 -4.15 23.98 4.57
C LEU A 232 -4.67 23.71 6.00
N GLN A 233 -3.80 23.63 7.00
CA GLN A 233 -4.17 23.24 8.36
C GLN A 233 -4.53 24.45 9.22
N GLU A 234 -5.71 25.04 9.01
CA GLU A 234 -6.15 26.24 9.73
C GLU A 234 -6.91 25.92 11.03
N SER A 235 -7.63 24.79 11.07
CA SER A 235 -8.46 24.37 12.20
C SER A 235 -8.07 23.00 12.77
N GLU A 236 -8.45 22.74 14.03
CA GLU A 236 -8.27 21.40 14.64
C GLU A 236 -8.99 20.30 13.84
N SER A 237 -10.12 20.63 13.20
CA SER A 237 -10.86 19.67 12.38
C SER A 237 -10.12 19.29 11.10
N GLU A 238 -9.36 20.22 10.51
CA GLU A 238 -8.51 19.97 9.35
C GLU A 238 -7.27 19.20 9.76
N LYS A 239 -6.66 19.53 10.91
CA LYS A 239 -5.55 18.75 11.47
C LYS A 239 -5.91 17.29 11.69
N GLU A 240 -7.08 17.04 12.29
CA GLU A 240 -7.66 15.70 12.42
C GLU A 240 -7.76 14.96 11.07
N LEU A 241 -8.26 15.64 10.04
CA LEU A 241 -8.36 15.08 8.70
C LEU A 241 -6.97 14.82 8.09
N MET A 242 -6.01 15.73 8.27
CA MET A 242 -4.64 15.59 7.78
C MET A 242 -3.94 14.40 8.43
N ASP A 243 -4.10 14.19 9.74
CA ASP A 243 -3.54 13.01 10.44
C ASP A 243 -4.14 11.70 9.90
N PHE A 244 -5.44 11.68 9.62
CA PHE A 244 -6.08 10.54 8.97
C PHE A 244 -5.54 10.32 7.54
N ILE A 245 -5.37 11.39 6.76
CA ILE A 245 -4.80 11.30 5.40
C ILE A 245 -3.36 10.78 5.46
N LYS A 246 -2.52 11.23 6.41
CA LYS A 246 -1.16 10.70 6.59
C LYS A 246 -1.18 9.20 6.88
N MET A 247 -2.11 8.71 7.69
CA MET A 247 -2.29 7.27 7.89
C MET A 247 -2.62 6.54 6.57
N VAL A 248 -3.51 7.08 5.74
CA VAL A 248 -3.80 6.53 4.41
C VAL A 248 -2.55 6.55 3.52
N MET A 249 -1.79 7.65 3.51
CA MET A 249 -0.54 7.77 2.76
C MET A 249 0.51 6.74 3.21
N PHE A 250 0.59 6.43 4.51
CA PHE A 250 1.45 5.35 5.00
C PHE A 250 1.05 4.01 4.38
N ILE A 251 -0.24 3.66 4.41
CA ILE A 251 -0.76 2.40 3.86
C ILE A 251 -0.41 2.28 2.37
N LEU A 252 -0.52 3.37 1.61
CA LEU A 252 -0.20 3.41 0.19
C LEU A 252 1.29 3.19 -0.13
N GLY A 253 2.20 3.44 0.81
CA GLY A 253 3.61 3.07 0.67
C GLY A 253 3.86 1.65 1.17
N PHE A 254 3.38 1.35 2.38
CA PHE A 254 3.69 0.11 3.07
C PHE A 254 3.10 -1.13 2.38
N ALA A 255 1.84 -1.11 1.94
CA ALA A 255 1.17 -2.28 1.40
C ALA A 255 1.74 -2.73 0.04
N PRO A 256 1.96 -1.84 -0.96
CA PRO A 256 2.63 -2.22 -2.20
C PRO A 256 4.06 -2.70 -1.97
N GLY A 257 4.82 -2.03 -1.11
CA GLY A 257 6.18 -2.42 -0.76
C GLY A 257 6.24 -3.83 -0.17
N THR A 258 5.35 -4.13 0.78
CA THR A 258 5.22 -5.45 1.42
C THR A 258 4.85 -6.52 0.41
N ARG A 259 3.86 -6.26 -0.45
CA ARG A 259 3.48 -7.19 -1.52
C ARG A 259 4.66 -7.48 -2.45
N ASN A 260 5.36 -6.43 -2.90
CA ASN A 260 6.50 -6.55 -3.82
C ASN A 260 7.62 -7.39 -3.20
N LEU A 261 7.98 -7.13 -1.93
CA LEU A 261 8.97 -7.95 -1.24
C LEU A 261 8.54 -9.41 -1.12
N LEU A 262 7.30 -9.66 -0.69
CA LEU A 262 6.78 -11.01 -0.50
C LEU A 262 6.73 -11.80 -1.81
N ARG A 263 6.26 -11.21 -2.91
CA ARG A 263 6.25 -11.90 -4.22
C ARG A 263 7.65 -12.20 -4.72
N MET A 264 8.60 -11.27 -4.55
CA MET A 264 10.00 -11.50 -4.92
C MET A 264 10.60 -12.64 -4.10
N LEU A 265 10.38 -12.65 -2.78
CA LEU A 265 10.84 -13.73 -1.89
C LEU A 265 10.20 -15.07 -2.24
N MET A 266 8.95 -15.09 -2.70
CA MET A 266 8.27 -16.29 -3.20
C MET A 266 8.71 -16.71 -4.63
N GLY A 267 9.49 -15.87 -5.31
CA GLY A 267 9.99 -16.14 -6.67
C GLY A 267 8.93 -16.01 -7.76
N VAL A 268 7.93 -15.11 -7.58
CA VAL A 268 6.76 -14.94 -8.46
C VAL A 268 6.45 -13.49 -8.83
#